data_AF-A0A316LDM1-F1
#
_entry.id   AF-A0A316LDM1-F1
#
_cell.length_a   1.000
_cell.length_b   1.000
_cell.length_c   1.000
_cell.angle_alpha   90.00
_cell.angle_beta   90.00
_cell.angle_gamma   90.00
#
_symmetry.space_group_name_H-M   'P 1'
#
loop_
_entity.id
_entity.type
_entity.pdbx_description
1 polymer ?
#
loop_
_entity_poly.entity_id
_entity_poly.type
_entity_poly.pdbx_seq_one_letter_code
_entity_poly.pdbx_strand_id
1 'polypeptide(L)'
;MRKKLAIIFLITMVLSLSACGKTLKGTDELIEKAREEIPISDSDTIDIQYAGMCGNDNRAIAWFISGNEYQKHYYLPMEVEVKENATEYTFIRTHKPIDDRIGDIAYIQWGDGYAFIVNNTNCKTVRFTTGNEVYEEVIPDDTYPYVFFYLSDHKNSTLQFEFLDAKGNELK
;
A
#
# COMPACT_ATOMS: atom_id res chain seq x y z
N MET A 1 -28.46 -41.04 3.51
CA MET A 1 -28.37 -39.60 3.87
C MET A 1 -27.17 -39.28 4.75
N ARG A 2 -26.84 -40.07 5.79
CA ARG A 2 -25.69 -39.82 6.70
C ARG A 2 -24.31 -39.71 6.03
N LYS A 3 -24.01 -40.52 5.00
CA LYS A 3 -22.74 -40.46 4.25
C LYS A 3 -22.57 -39.19 3.39
N LYS A 4 -23.67 -38.62 2.88
CA LYS A 4 -23.63 -37.38 2.07
C LYS A 4 -23.45 -36.14 2.96
N LEU A 5 -24.05 -36.12 4.16
CA LEU A 5 -23.83 -35.04 5.13
C LEU A 5 -22.39 -35.02 5.66
N ALA A 6 -21.78 -36.18 5.89
CA ALA A 6 -20.39 -36.26 6.37
C ALA A 6 -19.39 -35.68 5.35
N ILE A 7 -19.63 -35.89 4.04
CA ILE A 7 -18.79 -35.36 2.97
C ILE A 7 -18.90 -33.83 2.87
N ILE A 8 -20.12 -33.29 2.99
CA ILE A 8 -20.35 -31.84 2.99
C ILE A 8 -19.65 -31.18 4.19
N PHE A 9 -19.75 -31.79 5.38
CA PHE A 9 -19.11 -31.28 6.59
C PHE A 9 -17.57 -31.32 6.50
N LEU A 10 -17.01 -32.36 5.89
CA LEU A 10 -15.58 -32.48 5.66
C LEU A 10 -15.07 -31.43 4.66
N ILE A 11 -15.82 -31.14 3.58
CA ILE A 11 -15.47 -30.10 2.61
C ILE A 11 -15.51 -28.70 3.24
N THR A 12 -16.50 -28.41 4.09
CA THR A 12 -16.54 -27.12 4.83
C THR A 12 -15.41 -26.97 5.86
N MET A 13 -14.93 -28.10 6.43
CA MET A 13 -13.82 -28.10 7.38
C MET A 13 -12.44 -27.95 6.69
N VAL A 14 -12.28 -28.46 5.47
CA VAL A 14 -11.05 -28.27 4.68
C VAL A 14 -10.96 -26.85 4.13
N LEU A 15 -12.09 -26.22 3.81
CA LEU A 15 -12.15 -24.81 3.39
C LEU A 15 -11.86 -23.82 4.53
N SER A 16 -12.00 -24.23 5.80
CA SER A 16 -11.68 -23.38 6.96
C SER A 16 -10.20 -23.43 7.37
N LEU A 17 -9.40 -24.34 6.80
CA LEU A 17 -7.97 -24.48 7.09
C LEU A 17 -7.06 -23.67 6.14
N SER A 18 -7.62 -22.96 5.16
CA SER A 18 -6.83 -22.32 4.08
C SER A 18 -6.48 -20.85 4.32
N ALA A 19 -6.67 -20.31 5.53
CA ALA A 19 -6.34 -18.91 5.84
C ALA A 19 -5.42 -18.75 7.06
N CYS A 20 -4.64 -19.77 7.42
CA CYS A 20 -3.51 -19.57 8.32
C CYS A 20 -2.33 -19.03 7.51
N GLY A 21 -2.46 -17.79 7.03
CA GLY A 21 -1.34 -17.06 6.46
C GLY A 21 -0.24 -16.96 7.52
N LYS A 22 1.02 -17.14 7.11
CA LYS A 22 2.18 -16.99 7.99
C LYS A 22 2.09 -15.61 8.66
N THR A 23 2.04 -15.60 9.99
CA THR A 23 2.14 -14.35 10.76
C THR A 23 3.54 -13.79 10.58
N LEU A 24 3.62 -12.55 10.12
CA LEU A 24 4.85 -11.77 9.99
C LEU A 24 5.03 -10.93 11.24
N LYS A 25 6.24 -10.91 11.81
CA LYS A 25 6.57 -10.18 13.03
C LYS A 25 7.47 -8.99 12.73
N GLY A 26 6.93 -7.80 12.93
CA GLY A 26 7.66 -6.55 12.74
C GLY A 26 8.01 -6.24 11.29
N THR A 27 8.80 -5.18 11.11
CA THR A 27 9.21 -4.66 9.81
C THR A 27 10.17 -5.57 9.08
N ASP A 28 11.02 -6.32 9.80
CA ASP A 28 12.04 -7.17 9.18
C ASP A 28 11.39 -8.33 8.41
N GLU A 29 10.42 -9.02 9.02
CA GLU A 29 9.70 -10.10 8.32
C GLU A 29 8.80 -9.56 7.19
N LEU A 30 8.35 -8.32 7.30
CA LEU A 30 7.65 -7.61 6.23
C LEU A 30 8.58 -7.31 5.03
N ILE A 31 9.81 -6.88 5.28
CA ILE A 31 10.82 -6.65 4.25
C ILE A 31 11.20 -7.95 3.55
N GLU A 32 11.43 -9.03 4.31
CA GLU A 32 11.70 -10.34 3.73
C GLU A 32 10.54 -10.82 2.86
N LYS A 33 9.29 -10.60 3.31
CA LYS A 33 8.13 -10.90 2.47
C LYS A 33 8.08 -10.01 1.22
N ALA A 34 8.48 -8.75 1.30
CA ALA A 34 8.54 -7.85 0.15
C ALA A 34 9.58 -8.32 -0.88
N ARG A 35 10.73 -8.85 -0.44
CA ARG A 35 11.74 -9.46 -1.33
C ARG A 35 11.18 -10.62 -2.14
N GLU A 36 10.42 -11.51 -1.49
CA GLU A 36 9.79 -12.67 -2.15
C GLU A 36 8.79 -12.25 -3.24
N GLU A 37 8.11 -11.11 -3.05
CA GLU A 37 7.01 -10.68 -3.92
C GLU A 37 7.45 -9.69 -5.00
N ILE A 38 8.66 -9.16 -4.94
CA ILE A 38 9.17 -8.24 -5.95
C ILE A 38 9.40 -9.00 -7.27
N PRO A 39 8.85 -8.53 -8.41
CA PRO A 39 8.95 -9.22 -9.69
C PRO A 39 10.28 -8.89 -10.41
N ILE A 40 11.41 -8.94 -9.70
CA ILE A 40 12.74 -8.64 -10.25
C ILE A 40 13.63 -9.88 -10.07
N SER A 41 14.35 -10.26 -11.13
CA SER A 41 15.12 -11.50 -11.23
C SER A 41 16.27 -11.68 -10.23
N ASP A 42 16.67 -10.62 -9.52
CA ASP A 42 17.81 -10.60 -8.58
C ASP A 42 17.41 -10.10 -7.17
N SER A 43 16.24 -10.51 -6.67
CA SER A 43 15.66 -10.11 -5.36
C SER A 43 16.62 -10.18 -4.17
N ASP A 44 17.60 -11.08 -4.23
CA ASP A 44 18.55 -11.36 -3.14
C ASP A 44 19.62 -10.26 -2.98
N THR A 45 19.80 -9.40 -3.99
CA THR A 45 20.84 -8.34 -4.00
C THR A 45 20.27 -6.92 -4.02
N ILE A 46 18.95 -6.80 -4.04
CA ILE A 46 18.27 -5.52 -4.16
C ILE A 46 18.06 -4.92 -2.78
N ASP A 47 18.48 -3.69 -2.54
CA ASP A 47 18.14 -2.99 -1.30
C ASP A 47 16.65 -2.70 -1.28
N ILE A 48 15.96 -3.21 -0.26
CA ILE A 48 14.54 -2.96 0.01
C ILE A 48 14.43 -2.27 1.36
N GLN A 49 13.75 -1.13 1.37
CA GLN A 49 13.46 -0.36 2.56
C GLN A 49 11.96 -0.34 2.82
N TYR A 50 11.56 -0.53 4.08
CA TYR A 50 10.21 -0.22 4.55
C TYR A 50 10.02 1.30 4.65
N ALA A 51 9.04 1.85 3.93
CA ALA A 51 8.78 3.29 3.86
C ALA A 51 7.67 3.76 4.82
N GLY A 52 6.87 2.83 5.33
CA GLY A 52 5.78 3.12 6.23
C GLY A 52 4.53 2.35 5.87
N MET A 53 3.48 2.60 6.64
CA MET A 53 2.20 1.93 6.47
C MET A 53 1.07 2.93 6.65
N CYS A 54 0.07 2.84 5.77
CA CYS A 54 -1.17 3.60 5.85
C CYS A 54 -2.35 2.64 5.72
N GLY A 55 -3.43 2.88 6.43
CA GLY A 55 -4.50 1.90 6.52
C GLY A 55 -5.81 2.44 7.07
N ASN A 56 -6.80 1.56 7.05
CA ASN A 56 -8.10 1.77 7.66
C ASN A 56 -8.44 0.54 8.51
N ASP A 57 -8.81 0.77 9.77
CA ASP A 57 -9.07 -0.27 10.76
C ASP A 57 -7.92 -1.29 10.92
N ASN A 58 -8.21 -2.58 10.72
CA ASN A 58 -7.27 -3.69 10.85
C ASN A 58 -6.60 -4.06 9.51
N ARG A 59 -6.84 -3.32 8.44
CA ARG A 59 -6.20 -3.54 7.15
C ARG A 59 -5.29 -2.36 6.83
N ALA A 60 -4.16 -2.64 6.22
CA ALA A 60 -3.22 -1.60 5.85
C ALA A 60 -2.44 -1.95 4.59
N ILE A 61 -1.86 -0.91 4.00
CA ILE A 61 -0.86 -1.00 2.95
C ILE A 61 0.49 -0.65 3.57
N ALA A 62 1.38 -1.64 3.67
CA ALA A 62 2.80 -1.43 3.90
C ALA A 62 3.46 -1.06 2.57
N TRP A 63 4.19 0.04 2.54
CA TRP A 63 4.94 0.47 1.37
C TRP A 63 6.42 0.14 1.52
N PHE A 64 7.00 -0.38 0.44
CA PHE A 64 8.43 -0.64 0.33
C PHE A 64 9.00 0.08 -0.87
N ILE A 65 10.25 0.53 -0.75
CA ILE A 65 11.03 1.15 -1.81
C ILE A 65 12.20 0.23 -2.11
N SER A 66 12.41 -0.02 -3.39
CA SER A 66 13.55 -0.74 -3.92
C SER A 66 14.28 0.15 -4.92
N GLY A 67 15.59 -0.01 -5.03
CA GLY A 67 16.45 0.80 -5.92
C GLY A 67 17.31 1.78 -5.12
N ASN A 68 18.11 2.57 -5.83
CA ASN A 68 19.05 3.52 -5.25
C ASN A 68 19.12 4.79 -6.11
N GLU A 69 19.96 5.76 -5.72
CA GLU A 69 20.11 7.04 -6.43
C GLU A 69 20.52 6.91 -7.93
N TYR A 70 21.05 5.76 -8.34
CA TYR A 70 21.46 5.48 -9.72
C TYR A 70 20.42 4.68 -10.53
N GLN A 71 19.35 4.20 -9.89
CA GLN A 71 18.33 3.34 -10.50
C GLN A 71 16.94 3.89 -10.24
N LYS A 72 16.00 3.67 -11.17
CA LYS A 72 14.61 4.06 -10.94
C LYS A 72 14.08 3.30 -9.72
N HIS A 73 13.51 4.03 -8.74
CA HIS A 73 12.87 3.40 -7.60
C HIS A 73 11.66 2.57 -8.04
N TYR A 74 11.52 1.41 -7.40
CA TYR A 74 10.34 0.56 -7.47
C TYR A 74 9.59 0.64 -6.16
N TYR A 75 8.28 0.90 -6.23
CA TYR A 75 7.41 1.03 -5.07
C TYR A 75 6.52 -0.22 -4.97
N LEU A 76 6.61 -0.96 -3.87
CA LEU A 76 5.78 -2.13 -3.62
C LEU A 76 4.73 -1.84 -2.53
N PRO A 77 3.44 -1.73 -2.90
CA PRO A 77 2.35 -1.76 -1.93
C PRO A 77 1.99 -3.21 -1.56
N MET A 78 2.12 -3.53 -0.28
CA MET A 78 1.73 -4.82 0.30
C MET A 78 0.52 -4.65 1.22
N GLU A 79 -0.56 -5.33 0.88
CA GLU A 79 -1.75 -5.37 1.71
C GLU A 79 -1.60 -6.39 2.83
N VAL A 80 -1.80 -5.93 4.06
CA VAL A 80 -1.68 -6.73 5.28
C VAL A 80 -2.91 -6.55 6.16
N GLU A 81 -3.19 -7.58 6.95
CA GLU A 81 -4.03 -7.45 8.15
C GLU A 81 -3.12 -7.18 9.35
N VAL A 82 -3.38 -6.11 10.08
CA VAL A 82 -2.68 -5.73 11.32
C VAL A 82 -3.38 -6.41 12.49
N LYS A 83 -2.64 -7.19 13.28
CA LYS A 83 -3.16 -7.82 14.50
C LYS A 83 -3.24 -6.83 15.66
N GLU A 84 -3.98 -7.19 16.72
CA GLU A 84 -4.28 -6.30 17.85
C GLU A 84 -3.05 -5.66 18.53
N ASN A 85 -1.89 -6.32 18.46
CA ASN A 85 -0.64 -5.83 19.04
C ASN A 85 0.14 -4.86 18.13
N ALA A 86 -0.39 -4.52 16.96
CA ALA A 86 0.22 -3.65 15.94
C ALA A 86 1.68 -3.99 15.55
N THR A 87 2.11 -5.22 15.83
CA THR A 87 3.47 -5.73 15.61
C THR A 87 3.48 -7.06 14.87
N GLU A 88 2.31 -7.68 14.75
CA GLU A 88 2.07 -8.87 13.95
C GLU A 88 1.17 -8.54 12.77
N TYR A 89 1.51 -9.12 11.61
CA TYR A 89 0.83 -8.88 10.35
C TYR A 89 0.50 -10.19 9.66
N THR A 90 -0.60 -10.23 8.93
CA THR A 90 -0.88 -11.31 7.98
C THR A 90 -0.83 -10.75 6.58
N PHE A 91 0.09 -11.27 5.77
CA PHE A 91 0.16 -10.95 4.35
C PHE A 91 -1.13 -11.35 3.63
N ILE A 92 -1.66 -10.46 2.80
CA ILE A 92 -2.84 -10.72 1.98
C ILE A 92 -2.45 -10.84 0.51
N ARG A 93 -1.84 -9.78 -0.05
CA ARG A 93 -1.36 -9.71 -1.43
C ARG A 93 -0.53 -8.46 -1.66
N THR A 94 0.16 -8.40 -2.78
CA THR A 94 0.73 -7.15 -3.32
C THR A 94 -0.20 -6.52 -4.34
N HIS A 95 -0.05 -5.21 -4.55
CA HIS A 95 -0.75 -4.47 -5.61
C HIS A 95 0.24 -3.94 -6.63
N LYS A 96 -0.24 -3.70 -7.85
CA LYS A 96 0.54 -2.96 -8.84
C LYS A 96 0.30 -1.46 -8.61
N PRO A 97 1.33 -0.67 -8.26
CA PRO A 97 1.17 0.76 -8.10
C PRO A 97 0.78 1.40 -9.44
N ILE A 98 -0.02 2.44 -9.36
CA ILE A 98 -0.16 3.41 -10.43
C ILE A 98 1.02 4.37 -10.25
N ASP A 99 2.01 4.21 -11.12
CA ASP A 99 3.15 5.12 -11.27
C ASP A 99 2.80 6.10 -12.38
N ASP A 100 2.56 7.34 -11.98
CA ASP A 100 2.02 8.41 -12.81
C ASP A 100 3.12 9.33 -13.36
N ARG A 101 4.32 8.83 -13.68
CA ARG A 101 5.41 9.59 -14.36
C ARG A 101 5.96 10.80 -13.61
N ILE A 102 5.26 11.31 -12.60
CA ILE A 102 5.70 12.31 -11.64
C ILE A 102 6.66 11.57 -10.71
N GLY A 103 7.94 11.54 -11.10
CA GLY A 103 8.95 10.66 -10.51
C GLY A 103 8.90 10.64 -8.98
N ASP A 104 9.13 9.46 -8.40
CA ASP A 104 9.14 9.20 -6.95
C ASP A 104 7.82 9.45 -6.20
N ILE A 105 6.69 9.25 -6.90
CA ILE A 105 5.36 9.18 -6.32
C ILE A 105 4.68 7.90 -6.81
N ALA A 106 3.94 7.23 -5.93
CA ALA A 106 3.13 6.07 -6.31
C ALA A 106 1.85 6.01 -5.46
N TYR A 107 0.80 5.45 -6.05
CA TYR A 107 -0.46 5.26 -5.35
C TYR A 107 -1.23 4.05 -5.85
N ILE A 108 -2.21 3.59 -5.08
CA ILE A 108 -3.18 2.57 -5.49
C ILE A 108 -4.59 2.97 -5.05
N GLN A 109 -5.58 2.61 -5.86
CA GLN A 109 -6.94 2.54 -5.37
C GLN A 109 -7.07 1.34 -4.43
N TRP A 110 -7.49 1.57 -3.20
CA TRP A 110 -7.55 0.54 -2.17
C TRP A 110 -8.71 0.77 -1.20
N GLY A 111 -9.55 -0.26 -1.04
CA GLY A 111 -10.80 -0.14 -0.28
C GLY A 111 -11.71 0.93 -0.88
N ASP A 112 -12.24 1.79 -0.01
CA ASP A 112 -13.06 2.94 -0.38
C ASP A 112 -12.21 4.21 -0.60
N GLY A 113 -10.94 4.07 -0.98
CA GLY A 113 -10.03 5.21 -1.04
C GLY A 113 -8.76 4.95 -1.85
N TYR A 114 -7.72 5.70 -1.50
CA TYR A 114 -6.43 5.67 -2.14
C TYR A 114 -5.32 5.64 -1.09
N ALA A 115 -4.35 4.76 -1.29
CA ALA A 115 -3.13 4.72 -0.50
C ALA A 115 -2.00 5.36 -1.33
N PHE A 116 -1.24 6.24 -0.71
CA PHE A 116 -0.17 7.01 -1.36
C PHE A 116 1.17 6.76 -0.68
N ILE A 117 2.22 6.85 -1.48
CA ILE A 117 3.59 7.09 -1.05
C ILE A 117 4.18 8.25 -1.87
N VAL A 118 4.65 9.27 -1.17
CA VAL A 118 5.29 10.44 -1.77
C VAL A 118 6.74 10.50 -1.30
N ASN A 119 7.65 10.15 -2.21
CA ASN A 119 9.09 10.20 -1.98
C ASN A 119 9.76 11.37 -2.74
N ASN A 120 9.03 12.02 -3.64
CA ASN A 120 9.46 13.23 -4.33
C ASN A 120 9.45 14.44 -3.39
N THR A 121 10.64 14.89 -2.98
CA THR A 121 10.82 16.02 -2.05
C THR A 121 10.33 17.37 -2.60
N ASN A 122 10.07 17.48 -3.90
CA ASN A 122 9.45 18.66 -4.49
C ASN A 122 7.94 18.73 -4.25
N CYS A 123 7.28 17.59 -3.98
CA CYS A 123 5.85 17.57 -3.67
C CYS A 123 5.62 18.02 -2.23
N LYS A 124 4.87 19.10 -2.04
CA LYS A 124 4.53 19.66 -0.73
C LYS A 124 3.06 19.52 -0.37
N THR A 125 2.21 19.29 -1.37
CA THR A 125 0.78 19.15 -1.14
C THR A 125 0.20 18.17 -2.15
N VAL A 126 -0.66 17.27 -1.67
CA VAL A 126 -1.56 16.49 -2.53
C VAL A 126 -2.95 17.09 -2.41
N ARG A 127 -3.44 17.71 -3.48
CA ARG A 127 -4.77 18.31 -3.51
C ARG A 127 -5.76 17.33 -4.08
N PHE A 128 -6.88 17.13 -3.42
CA PHE A 128 -7.99 16.30 -3.84
C PHE A 128 -9.20 17.19 -4.15
N THR A 129 -9.80 17.00 -5.31
CA THR A 129 -11.01 17.71 -5.72
C THR A 129 -12.15 16.72 -5.92
N THR A 130 -13.20 16.87 -5.11
CA THR A 130 -14.43 16.06 -5.20
C THR A 130 -15.61 17.00 -5.42
N GLY A 131 -16.09 17.11 -6.66
CA GLY A 131 -17.15 18.04 -7.00
C GLY A 131 -16.74 19.50 -6.74
N ASN A 132 -17.34 20.12 -5.72
CA ASN A 132 -17.04 21.50 -5.31
C ASN A 132 -16.14 21.56 -4.06
N GLU A 133 -15.77 20.42 -3.48
CA GLU A 133 -14.95 20.34 -2.28
C GLU A 133 -13.48 20.13 -2.66
N VAL A 134 -12.61 20.84 -1.96
CA VAL A 134 -11.16 20.73 -2.10
C VAL A 134 -10.58 20.34 -0.74
N TYR A 135 -9.85 19.24 -0.71
CA TYR A 135 -9.06 18.79 0.43
C TYR A 135 -7.58 18.83 0.06
N GLU A 136 -6.72 19.20 1.01
CA GLU A 136 -5.28 19.26 0.79
C GLU A 136 -4.56 18.48 1.89
N GLU A 137 -3.77 17.49 1.48
CA GLU A 137 -2.81 16.81 2.34
C GLU A 137 -1.47 17.54 2.24
N VAL A 138 -1.10 18.27 3.29
CA VAL A 138 0.19 18.97 3.35
C VAL A 138 1.25 18.00 3.85
N ILE A 139 2.30 17.81 3.05
CA ILE A 139 3.41 16.92 3.39
C ILE A 139 4.39 17.70 4.28
N PRO A 140 4.62 17.27 5.53
CA PRO A 140 5.59 17.92 6.39
C PRO A 140 7.01 17.86 5.81
N ASP A 141 7.82 18.86 6.12
CA ASP A 141 9.24 18.80 5.77
C ASP A 141 9.93 17.66 6.55
N ASP A 142 10.94 17.05 5.92
CA ASP A 142 11.74 15.95 6.47
C ASP A 142 10.98 14.63 6.76
N THR A 143 9.76 14.46 6.25
CA THR A 143 8.98 13.20 6.39
C THR A 143 8.92 12.36 5.12
N TYR A 144 9.90 12.49 4.22
CA TYR A 144 9.97 11.68 3.00
C TYR A 144 10.72 10.37 3.25
N PRO A 145 10.24 9.22 2.75
CA PRO A 145 8.96 9.04 2.05
C PRO A 145 7.75 9.22 2.99
N TYR A 146 6.74 9.96 2.52
CA TYR A 146 5.50 10.22 3.26
C TYR A 146 4.39 9.28 2.77
N VAL A 147 3.80 8.51 3.67
CA VAL A 147 2.71 7.57 3.34
C VAL A 147 1.43 7.99 4.03
N PHE A 148 0.31 7.95 3.29
CA PHE A 148 -0.99 8.30 3.85
C PHE A 148 -2.13 7.63 3.09
N PHE A 149 -3.31 7.58 3.73
CA PHE A 149 -4.52 7.04 3.15
C PHE A 149 -5.57 8.14 3.04
N TYR A 150 -6.17 8.27 1.86
CA TYR A 150 -7.28 9.19 1.60
C TYR A 150 -8.57 8.38 1.38
N LEU A 151 -9.56 8.58 2.25
CA LEU A 151 -10.88 7.96 2.10
C LEU A 151 -11.70 8.73 1.06
N SER A 152 -12.20 8.05 0.03
CA SER A 152 -13.03 8.62 -1.02
C SER A 152 -14.50 8.27 -0.78
N ASP A 153 -15.36 9.28 -0.74
CA ASP A 153 -16.81 9.10 -0.75
C ASP A 153 -17.25 8.71 -2.17
N HIS A 154 -17.15 7.43 -2.52
CA HIS A 154 -17.39 6.88 -3.86
C HIS A 154 -18.81 7.06 -4.47
N LYS A 155 -19.52 8.15 -4.20
CA LYS A 155 -20.89 8.32 -4.67
C LYS A 155 -21.05 8.85 -6.07
N ASN A 156 -20.15 9.65 -6.68
CA ASN A 156 -20.31 10.05 -8.11
C ASN A 156 -19.23 10.94 -8.78
N SER A 157 -17.92 10.77 -8.57
CA SER A 157 -16.97 11.42 -9.48
C SER A 157 -15.64 10.70 -9.60
N THR A 158 -15.03 10.81 -10.79
CA THR A 158 -13.61 10.52 -11.01
C THR A 158 -12.83 11.38 -10.04
N LEU A 159 -12.25 10.78 -8.99
CA LEU A 159 -11.42 11.53 -8.04
C LEU A 159 -10.27 12.15 -8.84
N GLN A 160 -10.17 13.47 -8.79
CA GLN A 160 -9.04 14.21 -9.35
C GLN A 160 -8.15 14.62 -8.19
N PHE A 161 -6.87 14.30 -8.30
CA PHE A 161 -5.88 14.83 -7.39
C PHE A 161 -4.65 15.32 -8.14
N GLU A 162 -4.00 16.31 -7.56
CA GLU A 162 -2.84 17.00 -8.10
C GLU A 162 -1.71 16.95 -7.07
N PHE A 163 -0.49 16.67 -7.53
CA PHE A 163 0.72 16.77 -6.71
C PHE A 163 1.33 18.15 -6.93
N LEU A 164 1.43 18.95 -5.87
CA LEU A 164 1.80 20.36 -5.98
C LEU A 164 3.16 20.63 -5.33
N ASP A 165 3.93 21.55 -5.94
CA ASP A 165 5.17 22.09 -5.38
C ASP A 165 4.90 23.14 -4.28
N ALA A 166 5.99 23.65 -3.67
CA ALA A 166 5.91 24.69 -2.63
C ALA A 166 5.27 26.01 -3.09
N LYS A 167 5.12 26.23 -4.39
CA LYS A 167 4.50 27.41 -5.00
C LYS A 167 3.05 27.13 -5.43
N GLY A 168 2.55 25.92 -5.23
CA GLY A 168 1.21 25.49 -5.65
C GLY A 168 1.10 25.11 -7.13
N ASN A 169 2.22 24.86 -7.83
CA ASN A 169 2.20 24.38 -9.21
C ASN A 169 2.15 22.86 -9.24
N GLU A 170 1.36 22.30 -10.16
CA GLU A 170 1.34 20.87 -10.43
C GLU A 170 2.70 20.37 -10.91
N LEU A 171 3.17 19.27 -10.31
CA LEU A 171 4.35 18.54 -10.73
C LEU A 171 4.07 17.83 -12.07
N LYS A 172 5.08 17.76 -12.93
CA LYS A 172 4.98 17.21 -14.30
C LYS A 172 6.06 16.20 -14.59
#